data_AF-A0AB72ZLE4-F1
#
_entry.id   AF-A0AB72ZLE4-F1
#
_cell.length_a   1.000
_cell.length_b   1.000
_cell.length_c   1.000
_cell.angle_alpha   90.00
_cell.angle_beta   90.00
_cell.angle_gamma   90.00
#
_symmetry.space_group_name_H-M   'P 1'
#
loop_
_entity.id
_entity.type
_entity.pdbx_description
1 polymer ?
#
loop_
_entity_poly.entity_id
_entity_poly.type
_entity_poly.pdbx_seq_one_letter_code
_entity_poly.pdbx_strand_id
1 'polypeptide(L)'
;MAGNTERLLKTGGDPRALADFTALRGELNKLAHPARPDVDWVRVEQLCLALFRQNGVELQTAVDFTLARTHTVGLAGLCEGLELLAGLVCHQWRGLWPPQTHARVALLAWLSDRLQQVWRTMTLCYGDLAQVYRAERALEQLCTQLQTLELKHLCKLDGVRLMLHNAAQRLESTEAVSGLAKPRGASEPPESLRFASVPVSEPLVYIISEPAPPPVQVVLPASPPRWKAGHGFAAGLSLMAVLMAGSFVIWQSVSSDPVRETLLATASPLPIPLSANSIAELKKQASDVEWARLAEPVLQASAMQLDQLTQLPPLWAQARGDALLSQAQQLWPTNQEVKRLNALWQQQRAAGAAPLVELKHY
;
A
#
# COMPACT_ATOMS: atom_id res chain seq x y z
N MET A 1 -49.11 -11.70 -2.09
CA MET A 1 -47.95 -12.53 -1.70
C MET A 1 -46.85 -12.26 -2.70
N ALA A 2 -46.03 -11.23 -2.44
CA ALA A 2 -44.93 -10.85 -3.31
C ALA A 2 -43.72 -11.71 -2.98
N GLY A 3 -43.13 -12.34 -4.01
CA GLY A 3 -42.03 -13.27 -3.87
C GLY A 3 -40.75 -12.59 -3.40
N ASN A 4 -40.12 -13.20 -2.41
CA ASN A 4 -38.76 -12.89 -1.96
C ASN A 4 -37.82 -13.05 -3.17
N THR A 5 -37.33 -11.94 -3.73
CA THR A 5 -36.48 -11.98 -4.93
C THR A 5 -35.05 -12.25 -4.49
N GLU A 6 -34.71 -13.53 -4.32
CA GLU A 6 -33.34 -13.98 -4.07
C GLU A 6 -32.47 -13.67 -5.30
N ARG A 7 -31.76 -12.53 -5.28
CA ARG A 7 -30.80 -12.16 -6.33
C ARG A 7 -29.48 -12.89 -6.08
N LEU A 8 -29.33 -14.05 -6.72
CA LEU A 8 -28.09 -14.80 -6.79
C LEU A 8 -26.97 -13.93 -7.37
N LEU A 9 -25.98 -13.53 -6.57
CA LEU A 9 -24.86 -12.72 -7.05
C LEU A 9 -23.84 -13.59 -7.78
N LYS A 10 -23.80 -13.44 -9.09
CA LYS A 10 -22.73 -13.97 -9.94
C LYS A 10 -21.46 -13.13 -9.75
N THR A 11 -20.31 -13.77 -9.59
CA THR A 11 -19.02 -13.06 -9.62
C THR A 11 -18.75 -12.50 -11.01
N GLY A 12 -18.28 -11.25 -11.03
CA GLY A 12 -17.98 -10.52 -12.25
C GLY A 12 -16.55 -10.71 -12.73
N GLY A 13 -16.36 -10.45 -14.03
CA GLY A 13 -15.05 -10.42 -14.69
C GLY A 13 -14.43 -9.02 -14.67
N ASP A 14 -13.59 -8.72 -15.65
CA ASP A 14 -12.95 -7.40 -15.79
C ASP A 14 -13.96 -6.32 -16.24
N PRO A 15 -14.27 -5.31 -15.39
CA PRO A 15 -15.24 -4.28 -15.71
C PRO A 15 -14.68 -3.14 -16.58
N ARG A 16 -13.37 -3.11 -16.89
CA ARG A 16 -12.70 -1.93 -17.48
C ARG A 16 -13.20 -1.53 -18.86
N ALA A 17 -13.80 -2.46 -19.60
CA ALA A 17 -14.40 -2.18 -20.91
C ALA A 17 -15.77 -1.48 -20.82
N LEU A 18 -16.38 -1.42 -19.63
CA LEU A 18 -17.71 -0.87 -19.44
C LEU A 18 -17.66 0.65 -19.22
N ALA A 19 -18.54 1.37 -19.90
CA ALA A 19 -18.63 2.83 -19.77
C ALA A 19 -18.94 3.26 -18.33
N ASP A 20 -19.81 2.52 -17.64
CA ASP A 20 -20.18 2.78 -16.24
C ASP A 20 -18.97 2.64 -15.30
N PHE A 21 -18.01 1.76 -15.59
CA PHE A 21 -16.78 1.63 -14.81
C PHE A 21 -15.90 2.87 -15.00
N THR A 22 -15.77 3.36 -16.24
CA THR A 22 -15.02 4.60 -16.51
C THR A 22 -15.65 5.80 -15.79
N ALA A 23 -16.99 5.90 -15.82
CA ALA A 23 -17.72 6.95 -15.09
C ALA A 23 -17.53 6.84 -13.57
N LEU A 24 -17.58 5.62 -13.02
CA LEU A 24 -17.35 5.36 -11.60
C LEU A 24 -15.95 5.81 -11.16
N ARG A 25 -14.93 5.45 -11.95
CA ARG A 25 -13.55 5.90 -11.70
C ARG A 25 -13.43 7.43 -11.77
N GLY A 26 -14.12 8.07 -12.72
CA GLY A 26 -14.18 9.53 -12.84
C GLY A 26 -14.69 10.22 -11.57
N GLU A 27 -15.79 9.72 -11.00
CA GLU A 27 -16.35 10.22 -9.75
C GLU A 27 -15.41 10.00 -8.56
N LEU A 28 -14.87 8.79 -8.38
CA LEU A 28 -14.00 8.49 -7.23
C LEU A 28 -12.62 9.16 -7.32
N ASN A 29 -12.12 9.45 -8.51
CA ASN A 29 -10.86 10.19 -8.69
C ASN A 29 -10.94 11.63 -8.14
N LYS A 30 -12.14 12.19 -7.96
CA LYS A 30 -12.33 13.49 -7.30
C LYS A 30 -11.76 13.52 -5.87
N LEU A 31 -11.76 12.38 -5.17
CA LEU A 31 -11.17 12.24 -3.83
C LEU A 31 -9.67 12.54 -3.78
N ALA A 32 -8.95 12.34 -4.91
CA ALA A 32 -7.52 12.60 -5.02
C ALA A 32 -7.21 13.91 -5.75
N HIS A 33 -8.24 14.65 -6.20
CA HIS A 33 -8.05 15.83 -7.01
C HIS A 33 -7.64 17.04 -6.15
N PRO A 34 -6.61 17.82 -6.55
CA PRO A 34 -6.13 18.96 -5.76
C PRO A 34 -7.21 20.01 -5.47
N ALA A 35 -8.10 20.27 -6.44
CA ALA A 35 -9.20 21.21 -6.29
C ALA A 35 -10.39 20.69 -5.45
N ARG A 36 -10.32 19.45 -4.94
CA ARG A 36 -11.32 18.79 -4.08
C ARG A 36 -12.79 19.01 -4.50
N PRO A 37 -13.15 18.68 -5.76
CA PRO A 37 -14.56 18.67 -6.14
C PRO A 37 -15.32 17.62 -5.32
N ASP A 38 -16.57 17.93 -4.99
CA ASP A 38 -17.44 17.01 -4.25
C ASP A 38 -17.74 15.75 -5.08
N VAL A 39 -17.71 14.61 -4.40
CA VAL A 39 -18.09 13.31 -4.98
C VAL A 39 -19.60 13.17 -4.90
N ASP A 40 -20.23 12.80 -6.01
CA ASP A 40 -21.65 12.44 -6.02
C ASP A 40 -21.82 10.97 -5.58
N TRP A 41 -21.99 10.75 -4.27
CA TRP A 41 -22.10 9.41 -3.70
C TRP A 41 -23.35 8.65 -4.16
N VAL A 42 -24.45 9.35 -4.46
CA VAL A 42 -25.66 8.73 -5.01
C VAL A 42 -25.38 8.21 -6.41
N ARG A 43 -24.64 8.98 -7.21
CA ARG A 43 -24.21 8.55 -8.55
C ARG A 43 -23.24 7.37 -8.49
N VAL A 44 -22.27 7.39 -7.56
CA VAL A 44 -21.35 6.26 -7.34
C VAL A 44 -22.13 4.98 -7.02
N GLU A 45 -23.11 5.03 -6.11
CA GLU A 45 -23.96 3.88 -5.78
C GLU A 45 -24.72 3.35 -7.02
N GLN A 46 -25.34 4.24 -7.80
CA GLN A 46 -26.07 3.87 -9.02
C GLN A 46 -25.16 3.17 -10.04
N LEU A 47 -23.94 3.68 -10.25
CA LEU A 47 -22.98 3.10 -11.16
C LEU A 47 -22.52 1.72 -10.69
N CYS A 48 -22.24 1.55 -9.38
CA CYS A 48 -21.90 0.24 -8.82
C CYS A 48 -23.03 -0.79 -9.03
N LEU A 49 -24.28 -0.40 -8.76
CA LEU A 49 -25.43 -1.28 -8.98
C LEU A 49 -25.64 -1.61 -10.46
N ALA A 50 -25.38 -0.68 -11.37
CA ALA A 50 -25.42 -0.93 -12.81
C ALA A 50 -24.34 -1.95 -13.23
N LEU A 51 -23.12 -1.81 -12.71
CA LEU A 51 -22.02 -2.74 -12.94
C LEU A 51 -22.30 -4.13 -12.39
N PHE A 52 -22.88 -4.25 -11.19
CA PHE A 52 -23.29 -5.54 -10.65
C PHE A 52 -24.28 -6.28 -11.56
N ARG A 53 -25.19 -5.55 -12.21
CA ARG A 53 -26.18 -6.13 -13.14
C ARG A 53 -25.54 -6.55 -14.47
N GLN A 54 -24.58 -5.78 -14.98
CA GLN A 54 -23.98 -5.99 -16.30
C GLN A 54 -22.82 -6.99 -16.28
N ASN A 55 -21.90 -6.83 -15.31
CA ASN A 55 -20.67 -7.60 -15.20
C ASN A 55 -20.79 -8.76 -14.20
N GLY A 56 -21.61 -8.60 -13.16
CA GLY A 56 -21.50 -9.36 -11.92
C GLY A 56 -20.67 -8.62 -10.87
N VAL A 57 -20.56 -9.19 -9.68
CA VAL A 57 -19.90 -8.54 -8.54
C VAL A 57 -18.41 -8.87 -8.53
N GLU A 58 -17.58 -7.84 -8.59
CA GLU A 58 -16.13 -7.92 -8.44
C GLU A 58 -15.66 -7.00 -7.31
N LEU A 59 -14.43 -7.20 -6.81
CA LEU A 59 -13.97 -6.60 -5.56
C LEU A 59 -13.92 -5.08 -5.59
N GLN A 60 -13.44 -4.48 -6.67
CA GLN A 60 -13.27 -3.04 -6.79
C GLN A 60 -14.62 -2.33 -6.70
N THR A 61 -15.59 -2.73 -7.52
CA THR A 61 -16.94 -2.18 -7.48
C THR A 61 -17.63 -2.49 -6.14
N ALA A 62 -17.38 -3.63 -5.51
CA ALA A 62 -17.91 -3.94 -4.17
C ALA A 62 -17.33 -3.04 -3.07
N VAL A 63 -16.03 -2.72 -3.15
CA VAL A 63 -15.36 -1.76 -2.27
C VAL A 63 -15.93 -0.36 -2.47
N ASP A 64 -16.05 0.07 -3.73
CA ASP A 64 -16.58 1.38 -4.11
C ASP A 64 -18.06 1.52 -3.67
N PHE A 65 -18.85 0.46 -3.85
CA PHE A 65 -20.23 0.36 -3.38
C PHE A 65 -20.34 0.47 -1.86
N THR A 66 -19.48 -0.25 -1.12
CA THR A 66 -19.46 -0.19 0.35
C THR A 66 -19.24 1.23 0.85
N LEU A 67 -18.28 1.94 0.24
CA LEU A 67 -18.00 3.32 0.61
C LEU A 67 -19.19 4.24 0.26
N ALA A 68 -19.75 4.11 -0.95
CA ALA A 68 -20.91 4.91 -1.36
C ALA A 68 -22.10 4.72 -0.43
N ARG A 69 -22.44 3.46 -0.11
CA ARG A 69 -23.52 3.12 0.82
C ARG A 69 -23.31 3.66 2.22
N THR A 70 -22.06 3.66 2.68
CA THR A 70 -21.70 4.25 3.98
C THR A 70 -21.96 5.76 3.98
N HIS A 71 -21.70 6.44 2.86
CA HIS A 71 -22.00 7.87 2.71
C HIS A 71 -23.49 8.18 2.54
N THR A 72 -24.25 7.34 1.84
CA THR A 72 -25.67 7.62 1.51
C THR A 72 -26.64 7.18 2.60
N VAL A 73 -26.39 6.04 3.26
CA VAL A 73 -27.32 5.43 4.23
C VAL A 73 -26.65 5.20 5.61
N GLY A 74 -25.42 5.62 5.80
CA GLY A 74 -24.73 5.54 7.09
C GLY A 74 -24.40 4.10 7.50
N LEU A 75 -24.61 3.75 8.77
CA LEU A 75 -24.24 2.46 9.35
C LEU A 75 -24.94 1.26 8.71
N ALA A 76 -26.19 1.41 8.32
CA ALA A 76 -26.91 0.35 7.61
C ALA A 76 -26.22 0.03 6.28
N GLY A 77 -25.82 1.06 5.53
CA GLY A 77 -25.07 0.92 4.29
C GLY A 77 -23.68 0.31 4.49
N LEU A 78 -23.00 0.66 5.58
CA LEU A 78 -21.73 0.03 5.97
C LEU A 78 -21.91 -1.47 6.22
N CYS A 79 -22.94 -1.86 6.97
CA CYS A 79 -23.22 -3.27 7.26
C CYS A 79 -23.42 -4.07 5.97
N GLU A 80 -24.30 -3.58 5.08
CA GLU A 80 -24.58 -4.26 3.80
C GLU A 80 -23.32 -4.44 2.95
N GLY A 81 -22.49 -3.40 2.85
CA GLY A 81 -21.25 -3.45 2.08
C GLY A 81 -20.21 -4.40 2.69
N LEU A 82 -20.01 -4.36 4.01
CA LEU A 82 -19.09 -5.26 4.70
C LEU A 82 -19.54 -6.73 4.62
N GLU A 83 -20.84 -7.01 4.70
CA GLU A 83 -21.37 -8.37 4.53
C GLU A 83 -21.18 -8.88 3.10
N LEU A 84 -21.41 -8.02 2.09
CA LEU A 84 -21.11 -8.34 0.70
C LEU A 84 -19.63 -8.70 0.52
N LEU A 85 -18.74 -7.85 1.05
CA LEU A 85 -17.30 -8.08 0.98
C LEU A 85 -16.88 -9.35 1.73
N ALA A 86 -17.43 -9.59 2.93
CA ALA A 86 -17.18 -10.79 3.71
C ALA A 86 -17.54 -12.04 2.90
N GLY A 87 -18.72 -12.04 2.27
CA GLY A 87 -19.11 -13.11 1.36
C GLY A 87 -18.08 -13.33 0.25
N LEU A 88 -17.74 -12.28 -0.52
CA LEU A 88 -16.83 -12.39 -1.65
C LEU A 88 -15.45 -12.93 -1.25
N VAL A 89 -14.89 -12.44 -0.15
CA VAL A 89 -13.56 -12.84 0.33
C VAL A 89 -13.57 -14.25 0.92
N CYS A 90 -14.62 -14.62 1.66
CA CYS A 90 -14.75 -15.97 2.25
C CYS A 90 -14.90 -17.06 1.18
N HIS A 91 -15.70 -16.81 0.16
CA HIS A 91 -16.12 -17.87 -0.75
C HIS A 91 -15.50 -17.79 -2.14
N GLN A 92 -15.10 -16.60 -2.60
CA GLN A 92 -14.73 -16.40 -4.01
C GLN A 92 -13.34 -15.81 -4.19
N TRP A 93 -12.50 -15.78 -3.15
CA TRP A 93 -11.18 -15.18 -3.18
C TRP A 93 -10.36 -15.57 -4.42
N ARG A 94 -10.32 -16.86 -4.79
CA ARG A 94 -9.51 -17.31 -5.94
C ARG A 94 -9.99 -16.72 -7.27
N GLY A 95 -11.31 -16.69 -7.50
CA GLY A 95 -11.94 -16.24 -8.75
C GLY A 95 -12.23 -14.74 -8.82
N LEU A 96 -12.01 -14.00 -7.73
CA LEU A 96 -12.38 -12.59 -7.63
C LEU A 96 -11.51 -11.71 -8.54
N TRP A 97 -12.12 -10.83 -9.34
CA TRP A 97 -11.36 -9.78 -10.03
C TRP A 97 -11.10 -8.60 -9.06
N PRO A 98 -9.94 -7.91 -9.11
CA PRO A 98 -8.77 -8.14 -9.97
C PRO A 98 -8.03 -9.45 -9.67
N PRO A 99 -7.40 -10.12 -10.67
CA PRO A 99 -6.74 -11.41 -10.44
C PRO A 99 -5.48 -11.31 -9.56
N GLN A 100 -4.84 -10.14 -9.49
CA GLN A 100 -3.63 -9.96 -8.69
C GLN A 100 -3.96 -9.75 -7.21
N THR A 101 -3.41 -10.61 -6.35
CA THR A 101 -3.57 -10.52 -4.88
C THR A 101 -3.20 -9.14 -4.32
N HIS A 102 -2.07 -8.56 -4.75
CA HIS A 102 -1.63 -7.24 -4.26
C HIS A 102 -2.64 -6.14 -4.59
N ALA A 103 -3.32 -6.21 -5.75
CA ALA A 103 -4.35 -5.24 -6.13
C ALA A 103 -5.59 -5.38 -5.25
N ARG A 104 -6.00 -6.61 -4.92
CA ARG A 104 -7.11 -6.87 -3.98
C ARG A 104 -6.82 -6.33 -2.58
N VAL A 105 -5.60 -6.56 -2.09
CA VAL A 105 -5.12 -6.03 -0.81
C VAL A 105 -5.13 -4.49 -0.82
N ALA A 106 -4.65 -3.87 -1.90
CA ALA A 106 -4.64 -2.41 -2.03
C ALA A 106 -6.07 -1.82 -2.01
N LEU A 107 -7.05 -2.49 -2.66
CA LEU A 107 -8.46 -2.07 -2.63
C LEU A 107 -9.04 -2.15 -1.21
N LEU A 108 -8.79 -3.24 -0.48
CA LEU A 108 -9.25 -3.40 0.90
C LEU A 108 -8.58 -2.42 1.87
N ALA A 109 -7.27 -2.18 1.70
CA ALA A 109 -6.54 -1.18 2.49
C ALA A 109 -7.06 0.24 2.21
N TRP A 110 -7.31 0.57 0.94
CA TRP A 110 -7.91 1.84 0.56
C TRP A 110 -9.30 2.01 1.18
N LEU A 111 -10.14 0.97 1.17
CA LEU A 111 -11.43 1.00 1.85
C LEU A 111 -11.26 1.27 3.35
N SER A 112 -10.32 0.59 4.02
CA SER A 112 -10.04 0.81 5.44
C SER A 112 -9.76 2.28 5.73
N ASP A 113 -8.82 2.88 5.00
CA ASP A 113 -8.44 4.29 5.20
C ASP A 113 -9.66 5.23 5.00
N ARG A 114 -10.49 4.95 3.99
CA ARG A 114 -11.70 5.73 3.72
C ARG A 114 -12.77 5.58 4.80
N LEU A 115 -13.04 4.36 5.25
CA LEU A 115 -14.01 4.12 6.32
C LEU A 115 -13.60 4.79 7.62
N GLN A 116 -12.31 4.77 7.96
CA GLN A 116 -11.80 5.50 9.13
C GLN A 116 -12.04 7.02 9.01
N GLN A 117 -11.93 7.57 7.79
CA GLN A 117 -12.22 8.98 7.54
C GLN A 117 -13.71 9.30 7.70
N VAL A 118 -14.59 8.51 7.09
CA VAL A 118 -16.06 8.69 7.17
C VAL A 118 -16.55 8.55 8.61
N TRP A 119 -15.96 7.62 9.37
CA TRP A 119 -16.31 7.41 10.76
C TRP A 119 -16.17 8.67 11.62
N ARG A 120 -15.18 9.53 11.33
CA ARG A 120 -14.93 10.77 12.08
C ARG A 120 -16.08 11.77 11.96
N THR A 121 -16.92 11.63 10.94
CA THR A 121 -18.09 12.49 10.72
C THR A 121 -19.40 11.85 11.18
N MET A 122 -19.40 10.58 11.58
CA MET A 122 -20.60 9.89 12.04
C MET A 122 -20.92 10.21 13.50
N THR A 123 -22.17 10.57 13.77
CA THR A 123 -22.71 10.72 15.12
C THR A 123 -23.56 9.51 15.46
N LEU A 124 -23.15 8.77 16.49
CA LEU A 124 -23.84 7.54 16.90
C LEU A 124 -24.74 7.81 18.09
N CYS A 125 -25.88 7.14 18.10
CA CYS A 125 -26.76 7.04 19.25
C CYS A 125 -26.90 5.59 19.71
N TYR A 126 -27.51 5.39 20.87
CA TYR A 126 -27.69 4.05 21.43
C TYR A 126 -28.51 3.13 20.50
N GLY A 127 -29.47 3.68 19.74
CA GLY A 127 -30.27 2.91 18.77
C GLY A 127 -29.44 2.27 17.66
N ASP A 128 -28.23 2.76 17.40
CA ASP A 128 -27.33 2.23 16.36
C ASP A 128 -26.51 1.02 16.85
N LEU A 129 -26.54 0.70 18.15
CA LEU A 129 -25.68 -0.32 18.77
C LEU A 129 -25.79 -1.68 18.07
N ALA A 130 -27.00 -2.09 17.67
CA ALA A 130 -27.20 -3.33 16.92
C ALA A 130 -26.51 -3.32 15.55
N GLN A 131 -26.49 -2.17 14.87
CA GLN A 131 -25.80 -2.01 13.58
C GLN A 131 -24.29 -1.96 13.77
N VAL A 132 -23.79 -1.34 14.84
CA VAL A 132 -22.36 -1.35 15.18
C VAL A 132 -21.87 -2.79 15.38
N TYR A 133 -22.60 -3.60 16.15
CA TYR A 133 -22.27 -5.02 16.33
C TYR A 133 -22.36 -5.84 15.03
N ARG A 134 -23.36 -5.56 14.20
CA ARG A 134 -23.49 -6.19 12.88
C ARG A 134 -22.28 -5.90 11.99
N ALA A 135 -21.86 -4.64 11.92
CA ALA A 135 -20.67 -4.23 11.17
C ALA A 135 -19.39 -4.85 11.75
N GLU A 136 -19.24 -4.87 13.07
CA GLU A 136 -18.07 -5.48 13.74
C GLU A 136 -17.95 -6.97 13.42
N ARG A 137 -19.07 -7.71 13.46
CA ARG A 137 -19.11 -9.13 13.13
C ARG A 137 -18.73 -9.41 11.67
N ALA A 138 -19.26 -8.64 10.72
CA ALA A 138 -18.91 -8.78 9.30
C ALA A 138 -17.42 -8.51 9.07
N LEU A 139 -16.87 -7.51 9.77
CA LEU A 139 -15.45 -7.16 9.68
C LEU A 139 -14.55 -8.20 10.36
N GLU A 140 -15.00 -8.81 11.46
CA GLU A 140 -14.31 -9.93 12.10
C GLU A 140 -14.22 -11.15 11.19
N GLN A 141 -15.30 -11.48 10.48
CA GLN A 141 -15.31 -12.55 9.47
C GLN A 141 -14.30 -12.26 8.35
N LEU A 142 -14.31 -11.02 7.83
CA LEU A 142 -13.31 -10.56 6.85
C LEU A 142 -11.88 -10.70 7.36
N CYS A 143 -11.59 -10.17 8.55
CA CYS A 143 -10.24 -10.23 9.14
C CYS A 143 -9.78 -11.66 9.40
N THR A 144 -10.70 -12.54 9.82
CA THR A 144 -10.40 -13.96 10.06
C THR A 144 -10.02 -14.64 8.75
N GLN A 145 -10.78 -14.42 7.67
CA GLN A 145 -10.44 -14.99 6.38
C GLN A 145 -9.16 -14.38 5.79
N LEU A 146 -8.93 -13.09 5.96
CA LEU A 146 -7.68 -12.49 5.51
C LEU A 146 -6.48 -13.00 6.32
N GLN A 147 -6.67 -13.44 7.56
CA GLN A 147 -5.64 -14.10 8.35
C GLN A 147 -5.29 -15.48 7.78
N THR A 148 -6.28 -16.29 7.39
CA THR A 148 -6.02 -17.61 6.78
C THR A 148 -5.30 -17.50 5.43
N LEU A 149 -5.45 -16.35 4.76
CA LEU A 149 -4.74 -16.01 3.53
C LEU A 149 -3.37 -15.36 3.77
N GLU A 150 -2.98 -15.10 5.03
CA GLU A 150 -1.75 -14.36 5.42
C GLU A 150 -1.72 -12.89 4.92
N LEU A 151 -2.89 -12.28 4.68
CA LEU A 151 -3.04 -10.92 4.14
C LEU A 151 -3.61 -9.91 5.14
N LYS A 152 -3.99 -10.34 6.34
CA LYS A 152 -4.69 -9.51 7.35
C LYS A 152 -4.01 -8.17 7.58
N HIS A 153 -2.71 -8.18 7.91
CA HIS A 153 -1.96 -6.97 8.24
C HIS A 153 -1.83 -6.01 7.05
N LEU A 154 -1.81 -6.53 5.82
CA LEU A 154 -1.66 -5.72 4.62
C LEU A 154 -2.95 -4.97 4.26
N CYS A 155 -4.12 -5.54 4.58
CA CYS A 155 -5.42 -4.95 4.32
C CYS A 155 -5.83 -3.89 5.35
N LYS A 156 -5.14 -3.80 6.49
CA LYS A 156 -5.32 -2.77 7.53
C LYS A 156 -6.75 -2.63 8.09
N LEU A 157 -7.59 -3.66 7.98
CA LEU A 157 -9.00 -3.60 8.43
C LEU A 157 -9.17 -3.64 9.95
N ASP A 158 -8.14 -4.06 10.70
CA ASP A 158 -8.17 -4.10 12.17
C ASP A 158 -8.43 -2.73 12.81
N GLY A 159 -7.98 -1.64 12.17
CA GLY A 159 -8.23 -0.28 12.65
C GLY A 159 -9.72 0.06 12.68
N VAL A 160 -10.44 -0.27 11.60
CA VAL A 160 -11.90 -0.06 11.51
C VAL A 160 -12.64 -0.93 12.53
N ARG A 161 -12.18 -2.18 12.74
CA ARG A 161 -12.78 -3.09 13.72
C ARG A 161 -12.64 -2.54 15.14
N LEU A 162 -11.45 -2.08 15.50
CA LEU A 162 -11.22 -1.47 16.81
C LEU A 162 -12.06 -0.20 17.01
N MET A 163 -12.26 0.60 15.96
CA MET A 163 -13.11 1.78 16.02
C MET A 163 -14.58 1.43 16.30
N LEU A 164 -15.11 0.40 15.64
CA LEU A 164 -16.46 -0.12 15.90
C LEU A 164 -16.58 -0.68 17.32
N HIS A 165 -15.61 -1.49 17.75
CA HIS A 165 -15.58 -2.06 19.09
C HIS A 165 -15.60 -0.99 20.19
N ASN A 166 -14.73 0.02 20.08
CA ASN A 166 -14.66 1.12 21.03
C ASN A 166 -15.94 1.96 21.03
N ALA A 167 -16.61 2.08 19.89
CA ALA A 167 -17.87 2.79 19.82
C ALA A 167 -19.02 2.04 20.48
N ALA A 168 -19.08 0.71 20.31
CA ALA A 168 -20.04 -0.13 21.03
C ALA A 168 -19.86 0.05 22.56
N GLN A 169 -18.63 -0.10 23.06
CA GLN A 169 -18.33 0.09 24.50
C GLN A 169 -18.74 1.48 25.02
N ARG A 170 -18.50 2.54 24.24
CA ARG A 170 -18.90 3.91 24.60
C ARG A 170 -20.42 4.07 24.68
N LEU A 171 -21.16 3.48 23.73
CA LEU A 171 -22.62 3.54 23.70
C LEU A 171 -23.22 2.78 24.90
N GLU A 172 -22.70 1.60 25.23
CA GLU A 172 -23.11 0.83 26.41
C GLU A 172 -22.83 1.56 27.72
N SER A 173 -21.65 2.19 27.83
CA SER A 173 -21.28 2.97 29.01
C SER A 173 -22.17 4.20 29.20
N THR A 174 -22.66 4.79 28.10
CA THR A 174 -23.56 5.96 28.15
C THR A 174 -24.95 5.58 28.65
N GLU A 175 -25.43 4.38 28.30
CA GLU A 175 -26.68 3.83 28.85
C GLU A 175 -26.55 3.53 30.35
N ALA A 176 -25.45 2.90 30.77
CA ALA A 176 -25.24 2.59 32.19
C ALA A 176 -25.30 3.85 33.07
N VAL A 177 -24.75 4.98 32.60
CA VAL A 177 -24.80 6.27 33.30
C VAL A 177 -26.20 6.91 33.24
N SER A 178 -26.89 6.82 32.10
CA SER A 178 -28.25 7.37 31.96
C SER A 178 -29.30 6.55 32.73
N GLY A 179 -29.11 5.23 32.85
CA GLY A 179 -29.94 4.32 33.64
C GLY A 179 -29.79 4.51 35.16
N LEU A 180 -28.65 5.03 35.63
CA LEU A 180 -28.45 5.45 37.02
C LEU A 180 -29.06 6.81 37.35
N ALA A 181 -29.42 7.61 36.34
CA ALA A 181 -30.06 8.92 36.49
C ALA A 181 -31.55 8.85 36.10
N LYS A 182 -32.33 8.02 36.80
CA LYS A 182 -33.80 8.05 36.71
C LYS A 182 -34.39 8.79 37.91
N PRO A 183 -34.86 10.05 37.77
CA PRO A 183 -35.78 10.60 38.75
C PRO A 183 -37.10 9.84 38.62
N ARG A 184 -37.50 9.13 39.67
CA ARG A 184 -38.88 8.68 39.84
C ARG A 184 -39.77 9.91 39.96
N GLY A 185 -40.53 10.22 38.92
CA GLY A 185 -41.63 11.16 38.93
C GLY A 185 -42.63 10.73 37.87
N ALA A 186 -43.74 10.15 38.29
CA ALA A 186 -44.87 9.86 37.43
C ALA A 186 -45.55 11.18 37.03
N SER A 187 -45.90 11.35 35.75
CA SER A 187 -47.28 11.61 35.27
C SER A 187 -47.31 12.15 33.82
N GLU A 188 -48.22 11.53 33.06
CA GLU A 188 -48.94 11.96 31.85
C GLU A 188 -48.28 12.05 30.46
N PRO A 189 -48.99 11.57 29.40
CA PRO A 189 -48.55 11.62 28.02
C PRO A 189 -49.04 12.89 27.32
N PRO A 190 -48.31 13.38 26.29
CA PRO A 190 -48.95 14.12 25.22
C PRO A 190 -48.83 13.38 23.88
N GLU A 191 -50.00 13.21 23.29
CA GLU A 191 -50.36 13.32 21.88
C GLU A 191 -49.25 13.22 20.82
N SER A 192 -49.36 12.15 20.04
CA SER A 192 -49.26 12.09 18.58
C SER A 192 -48.60 13.28 17.87
N LEU A 193 -47.33 13.11 17.50
CA LEU A 193 -46.77 13.73 16.29
C LEU A 193 -46.45 12.63 15.28
N ARG A 194 -47.21 12.66 14.18
CA ARG A 194 -47.03 11.82 13.00
C ARG A 194 -45.65 12.07 12.40
N PHE A 195 -44.75 11.10 12.48
CA PHE A 195 -43.60 11.05 11.60
C PHE A 195 -44.03 10.49 10.25
N ALA A 196 -43.74 11.25 9.20
CA ALA A 196 -43.91 10.81 7.82
C ALA A 196 -43.08 9.54 7.57
N SER A 197 -43.73 8.53 7.00
CA SER A 197 -43.12 7.26 6.62
C SER A 197 -42.12 7.48 5.48
N VAL A 198 -40.82 7.37 5.80
CA VAL A 198 -39.79 7.07 4.80
C VAL A 198 -39.91 5.58 4.47
N PRO A 199 -39.99 5.17 3.19
CA PRO A 199 -40.11 3.76 2.87
C PRO A 199 -38.81 3.04 3.23
N VAL A 200 -38.94 2.05 4.11
CA VAL A 200 -37.91 1.07 4.48
C VAL A 200 -37.54 0.29 3.22
N SER A 201 -36.31 0.45 2.73
CA SER A 201 -35.74 -0.46 1.74
C SER A 201 -35.48 -1.82 2.38
N GLU A 202 -35.94 -2.88 1.71
CA GLU A 202 -35.84 -4.27 2.13
C GLU A 202 -34.37 -4.71 2.34
N PRO A 203 -34.07 -5.53 3.36
CA PRO A 203 -32.72 -6.04 3.59
C PRO A 203 -32.37 -7.11 2.55
N LEU A 204 -31.34 -6.88 1.73
CA LEU A 204 -30.79 -7.90 0.83
C LEU A 204 -29.92 -8.87 1.64
N VAL A 205 -30.32 -10.14 1.68
CA VAL A 205 -29.52 -11.26 2.23
C VAL A 205 -28.70 -11.86 1.09
N TYR A 206 -27.38 -11.85 1.22
CA TYR A 206 -26.46 -12.38 0.20
C TYR A 206 -25.97 -13.79 0.57
N ILE A 207 -26.37 -14.80 -0.20
CA ILE A 207 -25.90 -16.18 -0.10
C ILE A 207 -25.00 -16.46 -1.32
N ILE A 208 -23.79 -16.96 -1.08
CA ILE A 208 -22.85 -17.33 -2.14
C ILE A 208 -22.90 -18.84 -2.33
N SER A 209 -23.21 -19.26 -3.56
CA SER A 209 -23.09 -20.65 -4.00
C SER A 209 -22.05 -20.77 -5.09
N GLU A 210 -21.16 -21.75 -4.93
CA GLU A 210 -20.13 -22.15 -5.88
C GLU A 210 -20.77 -23.05 -6.96
N PRO A 211 -20.64 -22.76 -8.27
CA PRO A 211 -21.28 -23.58 -9.30
C PRO A 211 -20.43 -24.80 -9.66
N ALA A 212 -21.03 -25.99 -9.58
CA ALA A 212 -20.53 -27.21 -10.23
C ALA A 212 -20.69 -27.12 -11.77
N PRO A 213 -19.79 -27.72 -12.56
CA PRO A 213 -19.76 -27.53 -14.02
C PRO A 213 -20.91 -28.26 -14.73
N PRO A 214 -21.43 -27.73 -15.87
CA PRO A 214 -22.56 -28.29 -16.60
C PRO A 214 -22.12 -29.37 -17.63
N PRO A 215 -23.02 -30.28 -18.05
CA PRO A 215 -22.84 -31.02 -19.29
C PRO A 215 -23.39 -30.15 -20.45
N VAL A 216 -22.49 -29.59 -21.28
CA VAL A 216 -22.89 -28.85 -22.48
C VAL A 216 -22.40 -29.59 -23.72
N GLN A 217 -23.35 -29.85 -24.63
CA GLN A 217 -23.12 -30.45 -25.94
C GLN A 217 -22.19 -29.58 -26.79
N VAL A 218 -21.25 -30.25 -27.46
CA VAL A 218 -20.19 -29.65 -28.28
C VAL A 218 -20.75 -29.25 -29.64
N VAL A 219 -20.76 -27.95 -29.94
CA VAL A 219 -20.73 -27.44 -31.32
C VAL A 219 -19.31 -26.95 -31.59
N LEU A 220 -18.61 -27.57 -32.54
CA LEU A 220 -17.24 -27.20 -32.92
C LEU A 220 -17.22 -25.90 -33.73
N PRO A 221 -16.49 -24.84 -33.31
CA PRO A 221 -16.12 -23.74 -34.18
C PRO A 221 -14.83 -24.06 -34.96
N ALA A 222 -14.71 -23.46 -36.15
CA ALA A 222 -13.59 -23.63 -37.07
C ALA A 222 -12.24 -23.22 -36.44
N SER A 223 -11.20 -24.01 -36.75
CA SER A 223 -9.87 -23.91 -36.14
C SER A 223 -9.11 -22.65 -36.57
N PRO A 224 -8.57 -21.84 -35.64
CA PRO A 224 -7.62 -20.77 -35.97
C PRO A 224 -6.24 -21.34 -36.35
N PRO A 225 -5.39 -20.57 -37.07
CA PRO A 225 -4.10 -21.04 -37.56
C PRO A 225 -3.20 -21.52 -36.42
N ARG A 226 -2.71 -22.75 -36.54
CA ARG A 226 -1.84 -23.42 -35.55
C ARG A 226 -0.48 -22.74 -35.51
N TRP A 227 -0.33 -21.75 -34.63
CA TRP A 227 0.99 -21.33 -34.20
C TRP A 227 1.64 -22.49 -33.46
N LYS A 228 2.82 -22.93 -33.92
CA LYS A 228 3.56 -24.02 -33.26
C LYS A 228 3.84 -23.59 -31.82
N ALA A 229 3.46 -24.44 -30.87
CA ALA A 229 3.46 -24.15 -29.42
C ALA A 229 4.80 -23.58 -28.89
N GLY A 230 5.92 -23.88 -29.55
CA GLY A 230 7.24 -23.34 -29.20
C GLY A 230 7.36 -21.82 -29.32
N HIS A 231 6.66 -21.17 -30.25
CA HIS A 231 6.75 -19.71 -30.42
C HIS A 231 5.99 -18.95 -29.32
N GLY A 232 4.85 -19.48 -28.87
CA GLY A 232 4.10 -18.90 -27.75
C GLY A 232 4.87 -19.03 -26.42
N PHE A 233 5.55 -20.15 -26.22
CA PHE A 233 6.39 -20.37 -25.04
C PHE A 233 7.61 -19.45 -25.02
N ALA A 234 8.33 -19.31 -26.13
CA ALA A 234 9.47 -18.41 -26.24
C ALA A 234 9.07 -16.94 -26.05
N ALA A 235 7.97 -16.51 -26.70
CA ALA A 235 7.45 -15.15 -26.53
C ALA A 235 7.00 -14.87 -25.08
N GLY A 236 6.38 -15.86 -24.43
CA GLY A 236 5.98 -15.78 -23.02
C GLY A 236 7.18 -15.65 -22.08
N LEU A 237 8.24 -16.44 -22.28
CA LEU A 237 9.47 -16.36 -21.49
C LEU A 237 10.18 -15.03 -21.68
N SER A 238 10.28 -14.52 -22.92
CA SER A 238 10.87 -13.22 -23.19
C SER A 238 10.08 -12.09 -22.53
N LEU A 239 8.74 -12.14 -22.58
CA LEU A 239 7.89 -11.15 -21.92
C LEU A 239 8.03 -11.19 -20.39
N MET A 240 8.09 -12.40 -19.81
CA MET A 240 8.34 -12.58 -18.37
C MET A 240 9.70 -12.03 -17.95
N ALA A 241 10.75 -12.30 -18.73
CA ALA A 241 12.09 -11.78 -18.46
C ALA A 241 12.12 -10.24 -18.50
N VAL A 242 11.46 -9.62 -19.48
CA VAL A 242 11.36 -8.15 -19.59
C VAL A 242 10.56 -7.56 -18.43
N LEU A 243 9.45 -8.16 -18.04
CA LEU A 243 8.63 -7.69 -16.91
C LEU A 243 9.37 -7.85 -15.58
N MET A 244 10.06 -8.97 -15.38
CA MET A 244 10.90 -9.20 -14.20
C MET A 244 12.03 -8.17 -14.13
N ALA A 245 12.78 -7.98 -15.22
CA ALA A 245 13.85 -6.98 -15.27
C ALA A 245 13.31 -5.55 -15.04
N GLY A 246 12.19 -5.20 -15.67
CA GLY A 246 11.55 -3.89 -15.48
C GLY A 246 11.08 -3.67 -14.04
N SER A 247 10.44 -4.68 -13.44
CA SER A 247 9.98 -4.60 -12.04
C SER A 247 11.14 -4.49 -11.06
N PHE A 248 12.25 -5.18 -11.31
CA PHE A 248 13.46 -5.11 -10.49
C PHE A 248 14.12 -3.74 -10.57
N VAL A 249 14.22 -3.15 -11.77
CA VAL A 249 14.77 -1.80 -11.97
C VAL A 249 13.90 -0.74 -11.27
N ILE A 250 12.57 -0.84 -11.39
CA ILE A 250 11.64 0.08 -10.71
C ILE A 250 11.74 -0.06 -9.20
N TRP A 251 11.78 -1.30 -8.68
CA TRP A 251 11.92 -1.54 -7.25
C TRP A 251 13.26 -1.03 -6.71
N GLN A 252 14.36 -1.26 -7.44
CA GLN A 252 15.68 -0.73 -7.08
C GLN A 252 15.69 0.80 -7.07
N SER A 253 15.11 1.44 -8.09
CA SER A 253 14.99 2.90 -8.17
C SER A 253 14.14 3.51 -7.04
N VAL A 254 13.12 2.80 -6.57
CA VAL A 254 12.23 3.27 -5.48
C VAL A 254 12.81 2.95 -4.10
N SER A 255 13.64 1.91 -3.98
CA SER A 255 14.25 1.48 -2.72
C SER A 255 15.57 2.19 -2.39
N SER A 256 16.22 2.80 -3.38
CA SER A 256 17.36 3.70 -3.17
C SER A 256 16.88 5.02 -2.57
N ASP A 257 17.14 5.25 -1.28
CA ASP A 257 16.94 6.56 -0.67
C ASP A 257 18.03 7.52 -1.20
N PRO A 258 17.72 8.48 -2.09
CA PRO A 258 18.74 9.31 -2.73
C PRO A 258 19.48 10.17 -1.70
N VAL A 259 18.81 10.53 -0.60
CA VAL A 259 19.41 11.27 0.52
C VAL A 259 20.41 10.40 1.28
N ARG A 260 20.10 9.12 1.49
CA ARG A 260 21.00 8.19 2.16
C ARG A 260 22.24 7.92 1.33
N GLU A 261 22.07 7.68 0.03
CA GLU A 261 23.19 7.40 -0.88
C GLU A 261 24.11 8.62 -1.04
N THR A 262 23.55 9.83 -1.17
CA THR A 262 24.35 11.06 -1.25
C THR A 262 25.14 11.32 0.03
N LEU A 263 24.52 11.15 1.20
CA LEU A 263 25.21 11.30 2.49
C LEU A 263 26.30 10.24 2.67
N LEU A 264 26.02 8.96 2.33
CA LEU A 264 27.03 7.90 2.42
C LEU A 264 28.15 8.06 1.40
N ALA A 265 27.87 8.58 0.21
CA ALA A 265 28.89 8.86 -0.81
C ALA A 265 29.88 9.93 -0.34
N THR A 266 29.45 10.93 0.43
CA THR A 266 30.40 11.90 1.03
C THR A 266 31.35 11.24 2.04
N ALA A 267 30.87 10.21 2.73
CA ALA A 267 31.61 9.45 3.73
C ALA A 267 32.24 8.15 3.20
N SER A 268 32.30 7.94 1.87
CA SER A 268 32.86 6.72 1.30
C SER A 268 34.36 6.60 1.60
N PRO A 269 34.87 5.38 1.87
CA PRO A 269 36.30 5.18 2.05
C PRO A 269 37.08 5.57 0.79
N LEU A 270 38.32 6.02 0.97
CA LEU A 270 39.23 6.25 -0.14
C LEU A 270 39.43 4.95 -0.95
N PRO A 271 39.56 5.02 -2.28
CA PRO A 271 39.81 3.85 -3.10
C PRO A 271 41.16 3.22 -2.70
N ILE A 272 41.11 1.94 -2.32
CA ILE A 272 42.28 1.14 -1.94
C ILE A 272 42.72 0.34 -3.17
N PRO A 273 44.02 0.31 -3.51
CA PRO A 273 44.51 -0.52 -4.61
C PRO A 273 44.24 -2.01 -4.34
N LEU A 274 43.97 -2.76 -5.41
CA LEU A 274 43.71 -4.19 -5.32
C LEU A 274 44.94 -4.93 -4.75
N SER A 275 44.68 -5.96 -3.94
CA SER A 275 45.74 -6.83 -3.43
C SER A 275 46.28 -7.75 -4.53
N ALA A 276 47.54 -8.18 -4.39
CA ALA A 276 48.17 -9.09 -5.35
C ALA A 276 47.35 -10.38 -5.59
N ASN A 277 46.74 -10.93 -4.53
CA ASN A 277 45.90 -12.13 -4.63
C ASN A 277 44.63 -11.87 -5.44
N SER A 278 43.94 -10.75 -5.19
CA SER A 278 42.74 -10.38 -5.95
C SER A 278 43.03 -10.10 -7.43
N ILE A 279 44.20 -9.52 -7.75
CA ILE A 279 44.64 -9.30 -9.14
C ILE A 279 44.85 -10.64 -9.83
N ALA A 280 45.52 -11.59 -9.16
CA ALA A 280 45.76 -12.93 -9.71
C ALA A 280 44.45 -13.70 -9.95
N GLU A 281 43.46 -13.53 -9.09
CA GLU A 281 42.15 -14.18 -9.21
C GLU A 281 41.30 -13.57 -10.34
N LEU A 282 41.27 -12.24 -10.46
CA LEU A 282 40.61 -11.54 -11.58
C LEU A 282 41.18 -11.96 -12.93
N LYS A 283 42.51 -12.08 -13.01
CA LYS A 283 43.19 -12.52 -14.23
C LYS A 283 42.84 -13.97 -14.61
N LYS A 284 42.53 -14.84 -13.63
CA LYS A 284 42.10 -16.22 -13.90
C LYS A 284 40.65 -16.31 -14.38
N GLN A 285 39.81 -15.37 -13.99
CA GLN A 285 38.38 -15.36 -14.31
C GLN A 285 38.07 -14.73 -15.68
N ALA A 286 38.90 -13.78 -16.13
CA ALA A 286 38.73 -13.12 -17.42
C ALA A 286 39.41 -13.89 -18.55
N SER A 287 38.82 -13.89 -19.75
CA SER A 287 39.52 -14.37 -20.95
C SER A 287 40.65 -13.41 -21.35
N ASP A 288 41.70 -13.91 -22.01
CA ASP A 288 42.83 -13.08 -22.47
C ASP A 288 42.37 -11.90 -23.36
N VAL A 289 41.32 -12.12 -24.16
CA VAL A 289 40.74 -11.09 -25.05
C VAL A 289 40.01 -10.02 -24.26
N GLU A 290 39.24 -10.38 -23.24
CA GLU A 290 38.58 -9.42 -22.34
C GLU A 290 39.60 -8.64 -21.52
N TRP A 291 40.63 -9.32 -21.00
CA TRP A 291 41.69 -8.70 -20.23
C TRP A 291 42.46 -7.65 -21.05
N ALA A 292 42.77 -7.97 -22.31
CA ALA A 292 43.43 -7.02 -23.21
C ALA A 292 42.56 -5.82 -23.56
N ARG A 293 41.23 -6.02 -23.75
CA ARG A 293 40.29 -4.91 -24.03
C ARG A 293 40.15 -3.93 -22.88
N LEU A 294 40.29 -4.40 -21.64
CA LEU A 294 40.17 -3.58 -20.43
C LEU A 294 41.44 -2.76 -20.14
N ALA A 295 42.58 -3.07 -20.76
CA ALA A 295 43.84 -2.41 -20.47
C ALA A 295 43.80 -0.89 -20.72
N GLU A 296 43.35 -0.47 -21.91
CA GLU A 296 43.29 0.96 -22.28
C GLU A 296 42.41 1.79 -21.34
N PRO A 297 41.12 1.46 -21.10
CA PRO A 297 40.28 2.26 -20.23
C PRO A 297 40.78 2.29 -18.77
N VAL A 298 41.35 1.19 -18.27
CA VAL A 298 41.90 1.13 -16.91
C VAL A 298 43.16 1.99 -16.78
N LEU A 299 44.06 1.96 -17.77
CA LEU A 299 45.27 2.77 -17.77
C LEU A 299 44.94 4.27 -17.89
N GLN A 300 43.99 4.65 -18.74
CA GLN A 300 43.52 6.03 -18.84
C GLN A 300 42.91 6.53 -17.52
N ALA A 301 42.04 5.74 -16.90
CA ALA A 301 41.45 6.07 -15.60
C ALA A 301 42.53 6.20 -14.51
N SER A 302 43.51 5.28 -14.50
CA SER A 302 44.64 5.31 -13.56
C SER A 302 45.50 6.55 -13.74
N ALA A 303 45.79 6.94 -15.00
CA ALA A 303 46.56 8.14 -15.30
C ALA A 303 45.86 9.41 -14.81
N MET A 304 44.53 9.53 -15.03
CA MET A 304 43.76 10.66 -14.50
C MET A 304 43.78 10.72 -12.96
N GLN A 305 43.67 9.57 -12.29
CA GLN A 305 43.74 9.52 -10.83
C GLN A 305 45.12 9.96 -10.32
N LEU A 306 46.20 9.53 -10.97
CA LEU A 306 47.55 9.95 -10.62
C LEU A 306 47.75 11.46 -10.81
N ASP A 307 47.25 12.03 -11.91
CA ASP A 307 47.30 13.48 -12.14
C ASP A 307 46.55 14.25 -11.05
N GLN A 308 45.34 13.81 -10.68
CA GLN A 308 44.58 14.41 -9.58
C GLN A 308 45.35 14.39 -8.26
N LEU A 309 46.04 13.30 -7.94
CA LEU A 309 46.83 13.19 -6.72
C LEU A 309 47.99 14.20 -6.68
N THR A 310 48.57 14.57 -7.83
CA THR A 310 49.63 15.58 -7.88
C THR A 310 49.14 17.00 -7.56
N GLN A 311 47.85 17.27 -7.76
CA GLN A 311 47.24 18.57 -7.52
C GLN A 311 46.72 18.75 -6.09
N LEU A 312 46.77 17.70 -5.24
CA LEU A 312 46.26 17.78 -3.88
C LEU A 312 47.21 18.56 -2.96
N PRO A 313 46.68 19.45 -2.08
CA PRO A 313 47.47 20.12 -1.07
C PRO A 313 48.20 19.15 -0.13
N PRO A 314 49.36 19.52 0.45
CA PRO A 314 50.11 18.66 1.37
C PRO A 314 49.30 18.32 2.65
N LEU A 315 48.36 19.17 3.03
CA LEU A 315 47.44 18.96 4.17
C LEU A 315 46.05 18.49 3.73
N TRP A 316 45.91 17.93 2.52
CA TRP A 316 44.61 17.52 1.97
C TRP A 316 43.86 16.54 2.87
N ALA A 317 44.56 15.55 3.45
CA ALA A 317 43.95 14.58 4.36
C ALA A 317 43.33 15.26 5.59
N GLN A 318 43.98 16.33 6.09
CA GLN A 318 43.46 17.09 7.23
C GLN A 318 42.24 17.92 6.82
N ALA A 319 42.33 18.64 5.70
CA ALA A 319 41.22 19.43 5.16
C ALA A 319 39.99 18.57 4.85
N ARG A 320 40.19 17.35 4.33
CA ARG A 320 39.12 16.39 4.05
C ARG A 320 38.43 15.93 5.33
N GLY A 321 39.19 15.59 6.38
CA GLY A 321 38.64 15.19 7.67
C GLY A 321 37.84 16.30 8.35
N ASP A 322 38.36 17.54 8.33
CA ASP A 322 37.65 18.71 8.85
C ASP A 322 36.35 18.98 8.09
N ALA A 323 36.38 18.86 6.74
CA ALA A 323 35.19 19.01 5.91
C ALA A 323 34.10 17.97 6.27
N LEU A 324 34.47 16.71 6.45
CA LEU A 324 33.52 15.65 6.84
C LEU A 324 32.90 15.90 8.22
N LEU A 325 33.70 16.33 9.19
CA LEU A 325 33.21 16.64 10.54
C LEU A 325 32.33 17.87 10.57
N SER A 326 32.68 18.93 9.83
CA SER A 326 31.84 20.12 9.71
C SER A 326 30.48 19.81 9.07
N GLN A 327 30.45 18.97 8.03
CA GLN A 327 29.22 18.47 7.42
C GLN A 327 28.39 17.67 8.43
N ALA A 328 28.99 16.73 9.15
CA ALA A 328 28.30 15.93 10.17
C ALA A 328 27.73 16.80 11.30
N GLN A 329 28.46 17.83 11.73
CA GLN A 329 28.02 18.78 12.76
C GLN A 329 26.86 19.66 12.31
N GLN A 330 26.80 20.05 11.02
CA GLN A 330 25.68 20.79 10.46
C GLN A 330 24.41 19.93 10.37
N LEU A 331 24.56 18.66 9.96
CA LEU A 331 23.45 17.73 9.82
C LEU A 331 22.89 17.26 11.17
N TRP A 332 23.76 17.08 12.18
CA TRP A 332 23.38 16.58 13.51
C TRP A 332 24.02 17.37 14.65
N PRO A 333 23.59 18.63 14.88
CA PRO A 333 24.26 19.53 15.82
C PRO A 333 24.22 19.07 17.29
N THR A 334 23.20 18.34 17.69
CA THR A 334 22.97 17.86 19.06
C THR A 334 23.48 16.44 19.33
N ASN A 335 24.01 15.74 18.31
CA ASN A 335 24.40 14.34 18.43
C ASN A 335 25.73 14.20 19.21
N GLN A 336 25.73 13.34 20.25
CA GLN A 336 26.89 13.10 21.10
C GLN A 336 28.03 12.38 20.35
N GLU A 337 27.73 11.52 19.39
CA GLU A 337 28.75 10.81 18.61
C GLU A 337 29.54 11.75 17.68
N VAL A 338 28.88 12.76 17.10
CA VAL A 338 29.57 13.77 16.28
C VAL A 338 30.56 14.57 17.13
N LYS A 339 30.16 14.95 18.36
CA LYS A 339 31.06 15.63 19.31
C LYS A 339 32.26 14.78 19.69
N ARG A 340 32.04 13.48 19.93
CA ARG A 340 33.10 12.51 20.23
C ARG A 340 34.08 12.37 19.06
N LEU A 341 33.57 12.19 17.84
CA LEU A 341 34.39 12.06 16.63
C LEU A 341 35.24 13.31 16.40
N ASN A 342 34.66 14.49 16.60
CA ASN A 342 35.41 15.74 16.50
C ASN A 342 36.56 15.79 17.53
N ALA A 343 36.30 15.44 18.79
CA ALA A 343 37.34 15.42 19.82
C ALA A 343 38.49 14.44 19.49
N LEU A 344 38.15 13.23 19.04
CA LEU A 344 39.14 12.22 18.62
C LEU A 344 40.01 12.72 17.46
N TRP A 345 39.39 13.34 16.45
CA TRP A 345 40.10 13.92 15.32
C TRP A 345 41.05 15.04 15.73
N GLN A 346 40.61 15.96 16.60
CA GLN A 346 41.47 17.02 17.15
C GLN A 346 42.69 16.43 17.88
N GLN A 347 42.46 15.41 18.70
CA GLN A 347 43.53 14.73 19.44
C GLN A 347 44.55 14.07 18.49
N GLN A 348 44.08 13.40 17.43
CA GLN A 348 44.96 12.78 16.44
C GLN A 348 45.84 13.82 15.72
N ARG A 349 45.28 14.98 15.38
CA ARG A 349 46.05 16.07 14.77
C ARG A 349 47.10 16.65 15.71
N ALA A 350 46.73 16.87 16.97
CA ALA A 350 47.66 17.38 17.98
C ALA A 350 48.82 16.41 18.25
N ALA A 351 48.56 15.10 18.21
CA ALA A 351 49.59 14.07 18.38
C ALA A 351 50.56 13.96 17.18
N GLY A 352 50.11 14.34 15.98
CA GLY A 352 50.94 14.36 14.76
C GLY A 352 51.70 15.67 14.53
N ALA A 353 51.46 16.71 15.34
CA ALA A 353 52.18 17.98 15.27
C ALA A 353 53.53 17.86 15.99
N ALA A 354 54.62 18.29 15.34
CA ALA A 354 55.92 18.35 15.99
C ALA A 354 55.88 19.31 17.20
N PRO A 355 56.50 18.97 18.34
CA PRO A 355 56.52 19.85 19.50
C PRO A 355 57.25 21.16 19.14
N LEU A 356 56.68 22.29 19.56
CA LEU A 356 57.18 23.65 19.29
C LEU A 356 58.67 23.88 19.67
N VAL A 357 59.27 23.00 20.46
CA VAL A 357 60.67 23.05 20.87
C VAL A 357 61.63 22.67 19.73
N GLU A 358 61.22 21.80 18.81
CA GLU A 358 62.07 21.32 17.70
C GLU A 358 62.07 22.24 16.48
N LEU A 359 61.09 23.15 16.37
CA LEU A 359 61.00 24.15 15.28
C LEU A 359 61.92 25.37 15.47
N LYS A 360 62.64 25.47 16.60
CA LYS A 360 63.61 26.55 16.85
C LYS A 360 65.00 26.32 16.23
N HIS A 361 65.22 25.16 15.63
CA HIS A 361 66.49 24.79 15.00
C HIS A 361 66.40 24.61 13.47
N TYR A 362 65.31 25.09 12.86
CA TYR A 362 65.16 25.21 11.41
C TYR A 362 65.09 26.68 10.98
#